data_AF-A0A661X6L7-F1
#
_entry.id   AF-A0A661X6L7-F1
#
_cell.length_a   1.000
_cell.length_b   1.000
_cell.length_c   1.000
_cell.angle_alpha   90.00
_cell.angle_beta   90.00
_cell.angle_gamma   90.00
#
_symmetry.space_group_name_H-M   'P 1'
#
loop_
_entity.id
_entity.type
_entity.pdbx_description
1 polymer ?
#
loop_
_entity_poly.entity_id
_entity_poly.type
_entity_poly.pdbx_seq_one_letter_code
_entity_poly.pdbx_strand_id
1 'polypeptide(L)' 'MKRIIESVPNISEGRRKEVVEEIVNVLKGRDGVKVLNYSM' A
#
# COMPACT_ATOMS: atom_id res chain seq x y z
N MET A 1 -11.00 -15.89 15.13
CA MET A 1 -10.12 -14.84 14.58
C MET A 1 -10.18 -14.94 13.06
N LYS A 2 -10.41 -13.85 12.32
CA LYS A 2 -10.34 -13.90 10.85
C LYS A 2 -8.87 -14.09 10.44
N ARG A 3 -8.60 -14.84 9.36
CA ARG A 3 -7.25 -15.02 8.83
C ARG A 3 -6.73 -13.67 8.32
N ILE A 4 -5.52 -13.29 8.72
CA ILE A 4 -4.81 -12.11 8.22
C ILE A 4 -3.69 -12.59 7.31
N ILE A 5 -3.48 -11.88 6.21
CA ILE A 5 -2.40 -12.15 5.25
C ILE A 5 -1.61 -10.85 5.09
N GLU A 6 -0.29 -10.94 5.18
CA GLU A 6 0.60 -9.84 4.84
C GLU A 6 0.96 -9.92 3.35
N SER A 7 0.95 -8.77 2.68
CA SER A 7 1.37 -8.63 1.28
C SER A 7 2.38 -7.49 1.21
N VAL A 8 3.55 -7.77 0.62
CA VAL A 8 4.64 -6.80 0.44
C VAL A 8 4.91 -6.66 -1.07
N PRO A 9 4.01 -5.99 -1.82
CA PRO A 9 4.18 -5.81 -3.25
C PRO A 9 5.36 -4.88 -3.53
N ASN A 10 6.14 -5.20 -4.56
CA ASN A 10 7.16 -4.30 -5.08
C ASN A 10 6.62 -3.59 -6.32
N ILE A 11 6.76 -2.27 -6.35
CA ILE A 11 6.31 -1.42 -7.45
C ILE A 11 7.53 -0.71 -8.01
N SER A 12 7.73 -0.79 -9.32
CA SER A 12 8.86 -0.16 -10.01
C SER A 12 8.70 1.37 -10.19
N GLU A 13 8.30 2.05 -9.12
CA GLU A 13 8.22 3.51 -8.99
C GLU A 13 8.59 3.90 -7.56
N GLY A 14 9.70 4.65 -7.41
CA GLY A 14 10.22 5.13 -6.12
C GLY A 14 10.80 6.54 -6.20
N ARG A 15 10.61 7.24 -7.34
CA ARG A 15 11.17 8.57 -7.58
C ARG A 15 10.11 9.65 -7.46
N ARG A 16 8.94 9.41 -8.08
CA ARG A 16 7.83 10.38 -8.12
C ARG A 16 6.95 10.18 -6.91
N LYS A 17 7.11 11.05 -5.91
CA LYS A 17 6.37 10.98 -4.65
C LYS A 17 4.86 11.00 -4.87
N GLU A 18 4.40 11.86 -5.76
CA GLU A 18 2.98 11.99 -6.14
C GLU A 18 2.41 10.66 -6.64
N VAL A 19 3.15 9.92 -7.47
CA VAL A 19 2.70 8.61 -7.99
C VAL A 19 2.66 7.57 -6.87
N VAL A 20 3.66 7.56 -5.98
CA VAL A 20 3.67 6.64 -4.83
C VAL A 20 2.50 6.94 -3.89
N GLU A 21 2.22 8.21 -3.60
CA GLU A 21 1.09 8.60 -2.76
C GLU A 21 -0.26 8.23 -3.40
N GLU A 22 -0.43 8.42 -4.71
CA GLU A 22 -1.64 7.99 -5.42
C GLU A 22 -1.88 6.48 -5.27
N ILE A 23 -0.84 5.67 -5.44
CA ILE A 23 -0.90 4.20 -5.25
C ILE A 23 -1.32 3.85 -3.82
N VAL A 24 -0.67 4.44 -2.82
CA VAL A 24 -0.96 4.17 -1.41
C VAL A 24 -2.38 4.63 -1.06
N ASN A 25 -2.85 5.74 -1.63
CA ASN A 25 -4.19 6.28 -1.38
C ASN A 25 -5.30 5.37 -1.88
N VAL A 26 -5.09 4.58 -2.94
CA VAL A 26 -6.06 3.56 -3.39
C VAL A 26 -6.27 2.46 -2.34
N LEU A 27 -5.25 2.18 -1.52
CA LEU A 27 -5.33 1.19 -0.44
C LEU A 27 -5.93 1.78 0.84
N LYS A 28 -5.74 3.08 1.09
CA LYS A 28 -6.33 3.78 2.24
C LYS A 28 -7.85 3.85 2.09
N GLY A 29 -8.58 3.28 3.03
CA GLY A 29 -10.05 3.28 3.04
C GLY A 29 -10.70 2.09 2.33
N ARG A 30 -9.90 1.15 1.78
CA ARG A 30 -10.42 -0.11 1.26
C ARG A 30 -10.81 -1.04 2.41
N ASP A 31 -12.06 -1.49 2.43
CA ASP A 31 -12.56 -2.38 3.48
C ASP A 31 -11.74 -3.67 3.56
N GLY A 32 -11.42 -4.09 4.79
CA GLY A 32 -10.56 -5.24 5.07
C GLY A 32 -9.07 -5.06 4.75
N VAL A 33 -8.63 -3.86 4.34
CA VAL A 33 -7.21 -3.58 4.04
C VAL A 33 -6.66 -2.52 5.00
N LYS A 34 -5.46 -2.77 5.52
CA LYS A 34 -4.71 -1.81 6.33
C LYS A 34 -3.30 -1.65 5.78
N VAL A 35 -2.92 -0.42 5.43
CA VAL A 35 -1.54 -0.08 5.08
C VAL A 35 -0.73 -0.03 6.37
N LEU A 36 0.32 -0.84 6.46
CA LEU A 36 1.22 -0.89 7.63
C LEU A 36 2.41 0.05 7.44
N ASN A 37 3.04 -0.01 6.27
CA ASN A 37 4.18 0.82 5.87
C ASN A 37 4.29 0.85 4.34
N TYR A 38 4.98 1.85 3.80
CA TYR A 38 5.51 1.85 2.43
C TYR A 38 6.89 2.50 2.44
N SER A 39 7.73 2.09 1.49
CA SER A 39 9.04 2.70 1.24
C SER A 39 9.08 3.17 -0.21
N MET A 40 9.73 4.30 -0.42
CA MET A 40 10.07 4.82 -1.75
C MET A 40 11.46 4.36 -2.15
#